data_AF-K2D221-F1
#
_entry.id   AF-K2D221-F1
#
_cell.length_a   1.000
_cell.length_b   1.000
_cell.length_c   1.000
_cell.angle_alpha   90.00
_cell.angle_beta   90.00
_cell.angle_gamma   90.00
#
_symmetry.space_group_name_H-M   'P 1'
#
loop_
_entity.id
_entity.type
_entity.pdbx_description
1 polymer ?
#
loop_
_entity_poly.entity_id
_entity_poly.type
_entity_poly.pdbx_seq_one_letter_code
_entity_poly.pdbx_strand_id
1 'polypeptide(L)'
;MEVTSLTLIIVFALLLFMLFVLKLFRNDLQSLRSSVDLTKDTINTSLSVNTKDISDRLLRATEVIGDLKREAGAFSEVSRSMKDLHDYLRSPKLRGNIGEMVLKDLISQIFPKSSYKLQYTFKSGDKVDAVIKTGAGLLPIDSKFPLENFQKLVSTIVPAEQDSFRKIFARDIRAHVSVISKKYILPEENTLDFALMYIPSESVFYEVAATEDLMEFARSNRVYPVSPNTLYAALQTILLSFEGKKIEAHAKEVFRLLRGVQKDFSKTTDGLTTLGSHLTNAYNKFSDVQSHFNQIGQKLSSSHELTDNNEDKNSLSSGAQSKDL
;
A
#
# COMPACT_ATOMS: atom_id res chain seq x y z
N MET A 1 -51.79 -51.03 35.33
CA MET A 1 -52.05 -49.58 35.22
C MET A 1 -50.76 -48.74 35.20
N GLU A 2 -49.64 -49.21 35.74
CA GLU A 2 -48.40 -48.40 35.80
C GLU A 2 -47.67 -48.25 34.46
N VAL A 3 -47.63 -49.30 33.62
CA VAL A 3 -46.90 -49.27 32.34
C VAL A 3 -47.52 -48.31 31.32
N THR A 4 -48.86 -48.20 31.30
CA THR A 4 -49.60 -47.28 30.41
C THR A 4 -49.38 -45.82 30.76
N SER A 5 -49.17 -45.50 32.04
CA SER A 5 -48.87 -44.15 32.49
C SER A 5 -47.45 -43.75 32.13
N LEU A 6 -46.49 -44.69 32.21
CA LEU A 6 -45.09 -44.45 31.85
C LEU A 6 -44.92 -44.22 30.34
N THR A 7 -45.61 -45.00 29.50
CA THR A 7 -45.56 -44.79 28.04
C THR A 7 -46.18 -43.45 27.65
N LEU A 8 -47.25 -43.02 28.30
CA LEU A 8 -47.88 -41.72 28.04
C LEU A 8 -46.93 -40.56 28.39
N ILE A 9 -46.21 -40.66 29.52
CA ILE A 9 -45.22 -39.64 29.94
C ILE A 9 -44.06 -39.56 28.94
N ILE A 10 -43.55 -40.70 28.47
CA ILE A 10 -42.45 -40.74 27.48
C ILE A 10 -42.90 -40.13 26.15
N VAL A 11 -44.09 -40.49 25.66
CA VAL A 11 -44.65 -39.91 24.42
C VAL A 11 -44.86 -38.41 24.56
N PHE A 12 -45.36 -37.94 25.70
CA PHE A 12 -45.53 -36.52 25.98
C PHE A 12 -44.19 -35.78 26.04
N ALA A 13 -43.17 -36.37 26.66
CA ALA A 13 -41.82 -35.81 26.71
C ALA A 13 -41.17 -35.73 25.32
N LEU A 14 -41.36 -36.76 24.48
CA LEU A 14 -40.88 -36.77 23.09
C LEU A 14 -41.61 -35.73 22.23
N LEU A 15 -42.92 -35.53 22.44
CA LEU A 15 -43.70 -34.49 21.78
C LEU A 15 -43.24 -33.09 22.18
N LEU A 16 -43.00 -32.86 23.47
CA LEU A 16 -42.44 -31.60 23.97
C LEU A 16 -41.04 -31.34 23.42
N PHE A 17 -40.20 -32.38 23.35
CA PHE A 17 -38.87 -32.30 22.76
C PHE A 17 -38.94 -32.00 21.26
N MET A 18 -39.83 -32.67 20.52
CA MET A 18 -40.07 -32.40 19.09
C MET A 18 -40.57 -30.97 18.87
N LEU A 19 -41.51 -30.49 19.68
CA LEU A 19 -42.00 -29.11 19.62
C LEU A 19 -40.89 -28.10 19.96
N PHE A 20 -40.02 -28.43 20.91
CA PHE A 20 -38.86 -27.61 21.25
C PHE A 20 -37.86 -27.54 20.09
N VAL A 21 -37.54 -28.68 19.46
CA VAL A 21 -36.67 -28.75 18.27
C VAL A 21 -37.29 -27.99 17.09
N LEU A 22 -38.59 -28.14 16.83
CA LEU A 22 -39.30 -27.40 15.78
C LEU A 22 -39.29 -25.89 16.04
N LYS A 23 -39.43 -25.46 17.30
CA LYS A 23 -39.36 -24.06 17.69
C LYS A 23 -37.95 -23.49 17.51
N LEU A 24 -36.92 -24.28 17.84
CA LEU A 24 -35.51 -23.95 17.60
C LEU A 24 -35.24 -23.77 16.10
N PHE A 25 -35.65 -24.75 15.29
CA PHE A 25 -35.46 -24.72 13.84
C PHE A 25 -36.22 -23.57 13.17
N ARG A 26 -37.41 -23.22 13.67
CA ARG A 26 -38.18 -22.06 13.19
C ARG A 26 -37.49 -20.73 13.51
N ASN A 27 -36.90 -20.61 14.69
CA ASN A 27 -36.15 -19.41 15.08
C ASN A 27 -34.88 -19.26 14.22
N ASP A 28 -34.17 -20.36 13.95
CA ASP A 28 -32.99 -20.36 13.09
C ASP A 28 -33.34 -20.04 11.62
N LEU A 29 -34.50 -20.47 11.12
CA LEU A 29 -34.96 -20.10 9.77
C LEU A 29 -35.37 -18.63 9.66
N GLN A 30 -35.89 -18.03 10.73
CA GLN A 30 -36.23 -16.61 10.76
C GLN A 30 -34.98 -15.73 10.81
N SER A 31 -33.98 -16.11 11.60
CA SER A 31 -32.69 -15.43 11.59
C SER A 31 -32.00 -15.58 10.24
N LEU A 32 -32.03 -16.76 9.60
CA LEU A 32 -31.51 -16.96 8.24
C LEU A 32 -32.21 -16.07 7.19
N ARG A 33 -33.54 -15.96 7.22
CA ARG A 33 -34.28 -15.06 6.32
C ARG A 33 -33.90 -13.60 6.55
N SER A 34 -33.85 -13.18 7.81
CA SER A 34 -33.44 -11.80 8.14
C SER A 34 -31.98 -11.51 7.75
N SER A 35 -31.08 -12.48 7.87
CA SER A 35 -29.69 -12.36 7.41
C SER A 35 -29.58 -12.32 5.89
N VAL A 36 -30.42 -13.06 5.16
CA VAL A 36 -30.48 -13.00 3.69
C VAL A 36 -31.05 -11.67 3.20
N ASP A 37 -32.06 -11.11 3.86
CA ASP A 37 -32.64 -9.81 3.51
C ASP A 37 -31.69 -8.66 3.87
N LEU A 38 -31.03 -8.71 5.05
CA LEU A 38 -29.94 -7.80 5.41
C LEU A 38 -28.74 -7.91 4.44
N THR A 39 -28.44 -9.11 3.94
CA THR A 39 -27.38 -9.31 2.93
C THR A 39 -27.79 -8.75 1.58
N LYS A 40 -29.07 -8.85 1.16
CA LYS A 40 -29.56 -8.22 -0.08
C LYS A 40 -29.52 -6.70 -0.03
N ASP A 41 -29.92 -6.10 1.10
CA ASP A 41 -29.86 -4.65 1.27
C ASP A 41 -28.41 -4.18 1.39
N THR A 42 -27.55 -4.90 2.11
CA THR A 42 -26.11 -4.58 2.19
C THR A 42 -25.42 -4.74 0.84
N ILE A 43 -25.80 -5.71 0.01
CA ILE A 43 -25.26 -5.87 -1.35
C ILE A 43 -25.77 -4.75 -2.27
N ASN A 44 -27.05 -4.38 -2.23
CA ASN A 44 -27.59 -3.27 -3.05
C ASN A 44 -27.04 -1.90 -2.63
N THR A 45 -26.91 -1.67 -1.33
CA THR A 45 -26.28 -0.46 -0.78
C THR A 45 -24.77 -0.47 -1.05
N SER A 46 -24.06 -1.59 -0.92
CA SER A 46 -22.63 -1.65 -1.26
C SER A 46 -22.37 -1.54 -2.76
N LEU A 47 -23.25 -2.02 -3.65
CA LEU A 47 -23.14 -1.80 -5.10
C LEU A 47 -23.36 -0.32 -5.44
N SER A 48 -24.30 0.34 -4.77
CA SER A 48 -24.59 1.77 -4.97
C SER A 48 -23.52 2.69 -4.38
N VAL A 49 -22.97 2.31 -3.21
CA VAL A 49 -21.85 3.01 -2.55
C VAL A 49 -20.54 2.74 -3.28
N ASN A 50 -20.29 1.54 -3.81
CA ASN A 50 -19.15 1.26 -4.69
C ASN A 50 -19.29 1.96 -6.04
N THR A 51 -20.49 2.12 -6.60
CA THR A 51 -20.69 2.87 -7.86
C THR A 51 -20.48 4.37 -7.66
N LYS A 52 -20.87 4.92 -6.50
CA LYS A 52 -20.53 6.29 -6.09
C LYS A 52 -19.04 6.45 -5.80
N ASP A 53 -18.42 5.50 -5.12
CA ASP A 53 -16.97 5.51 -4.85
C ASP A 53 -16.15 5.35 -6.14
N ILE A 54 -16.61 4.56 -7.12
CA ILE A 54 -16.03 4.49 -8.46
C ILE A 54 -16.23 5.80 -9.21
N SER A 55 -17.40 6.44 -9.08
CA SER A 55 -17.65 7.75 -9.70
C SER A 55 -16.81 8.86 -9.07
N ASP A 56 -16.64 8.85 -7.74
CA ASP A 56 -15.76 9.77 -7.01
C ASP A 56 -14.28 9.47 -7.27
N ARG A 57 -13.89 8.20 -7.45
CA ARG A 57 -12.54 7.81 -7.89
C ARG A 57 -12.30 8.18 -9.35
N LEU A 58 -13.30 8.12 -10.22
CA LEU A 58 -13.23 8.59 -11.60
C LEU A 58 -13.18 10.13 -11.66
N LEU A 59 -13.89 10.82 -10.78
CA LEU A 59 -13.83 12.28 -10.64
C LEU A 59 -12.49 12.73 -10.06
N ARG A 60 -11.94 12.05 -9.05
CA ARG A 60 -10.58 12.28 -8.55
C ARG A 60 -9.51 11.88 -9.56
N ALA A 61 -9.72 10.83 -10.35
CA ALA A 61 -8.85 10.51 -11.50
C ALA A 61 -8.94 11.61 -12.56
N THR A 62 -10.13 12.20 -12.78
CA THR A 62 -10.34 13.35 -13.67
C THR A 62 -9.71 14.63 -13.12
N GLU A 63 -9.65 14.79 -11.79
CA GLU A 63 -8.99 15.89 -11.08
C GLU A 63 -7.46 15.75 -11.10
N VAL A 64 -6.92 14.54 -10.91
CA VAL A 64 -5.50 14.21 -11.12
C VAL A 64 -5.11 14.33 -12.60
N ILE A 65 -6.02 13.99 -13.53
CA ILE A 65 -5.88 14.28 -14.96
C ILE A 65 -5.97 15.80 -15.23
N GLY A 66 -6.74 16.54 -14.42
CA GLY A 66 -6.84 18.00 -14.43
C GLY A 66 -5.57 18.69 -13.95
N ASP A 67 -4.88 18.13 -12.95
CA ASP A 67 -3.56 18.58 -12.51
C ASP A 67 -2.45 18.16 -13.49
N LEU A 68 -2.57 16.98 -14.12
CA LEU A 68 -1.78 16.60 -15.31
C LEU A 68 -1.98 17.56 -16.48
N LYS A 69 -3.09 18.31 -16.53
CA LYS A 69 -3.34 19.36 -17.54
C LYS A 69 -2.42 20.57 -17.34
N ARG A 70 -1.86 20.76 -16.15
CA ARG A 70 -0.80 21.76 -15.87
C ARG A 70 0.58 21.27 -16.33
N GLU A 71 0.78 19.96 -16.32
CA GLU A 71 1.90 19.25 -16.93
C GLU A 71 1.66 18.95 -18.44
N ALA A 72 0.54 19.43 -18.99
CA ALA A 72 0.24 19.32 -20.42
C ALA A 72 1.07 20.24 -21.31
N GLY A 73 1.94 21.09 -20.75
CA GLY A 73 2.98 21.76 -21.52
C GLY A 73 3.91 20.75 -22.20
N ALA A 74 4.35 19.73 -21.45
CA ALA A 74 5.16 18.63 -21.98
C ALA A 74 4.34 17.70 -22.89
N PHE A 75 3.09 17.40 -22.53
CA PHE A 75 2.19 16.59 -23.37
C PHE A 75 1.82 17.27 -24.70
N SER A 76 1.67 18.60 -24.72
CA SER A 76 1.35 19.38 -25.92
C SER A 76 2.51 19.35 -26.92
N GLU A 77 3.75 19.41 -26.43
CA GLU A 77 4.96 19.31 -27.25
C GLU A 77 5.15 17.88 -27.80
N VAL A 78 4.97 16.87 -26.95
CA VAL A 78 4.97 15.45 -27.35
C VAL A 78 3.84 15.16 -28.36
N SER A 79 2.63 15.68 -28.14
CA SER A 79 1.48 15.52 -29.04
C SER A 79 1.67 16.25 -30.39
N ARG A 80 2.35 17.39 -30.40
CA ARG A 80 2.75 18.09 -31.64
C ARG A 80 3.74 17.26 -32.44
N SER A 81 4.79 16.76 -31.79
CA SER A 81 5.75 15.84 -32.41
C SER A 81 5.08 14.56 -32.93
N MET A 82 3.99 14.08 -32.29
CA MET A 82 3.18 12.96 -32.77
C MET A 82 2.33 13.27 -34.00
N LYS A 83 1.82 14.50 -34.16
CA LYS A 83 1.09 14.90 -35.37
C LYS A 83 2.03 15.04 -36.57
N ASP A 84 3.21 15.61 -36.35
CA ASP A 84 4.25 15.70 -37.39
C ASP A 84 4.74 14.30 -37.80
N LEU A 85 4.78 13.35 -36.85
CA LEU A 85 5.08 11.94 -37.12
C LEU A 85 4.20 11.35 -38.24
N HIS A 86 2.91 11.66 -38.26
CA HIS A 86 1.96 11.11 -39.22
C HIS A 86 2.40 11.35 -40.69
N ASP A 87 2.95 12.52 -40.98
CA ASP A 87 3.39 12.90 -42.33
C ASP A 87 4.73 12.27 -42.72
N TYR A 88 5.63 12.04 -41.75
CA TYR A 88 6.95 11.40 -41.98
C TYR A 88 6.90 9.88 -42.14
N LEU A 89 5.80 9.22 -41.78
CA LEU A 89 5.63 7.76 -41.84
C LEU A 89 5.28 7.21 -43.25
N ARG A 90 5.38 8.03 -44.31
CA ARG A 90 5.15 7.57 -45.71
C ARG A 90 6.28 6.68 -46.26
N SER A 91 7.50 6.72 -45.71
CA SER A 91 8.66 5.96 -46.23
C SER A 91 9.02 4.72 -45.37
N PRO A 92 9.12 3.50 -45.95
CA PRO A 92 9.39 2.26 -45.22
C PRO A 92 10.61 2.22 -44.30
N LYS A 93 11.75 2.81 -44.70
CA LYS A 93 12.97 2.84 -43.88
C LYS A 93 12.91 3.85 -42.73
N LEU A 94 12.20 4.96 -42.93
CA LEU A 94 12.02 5.97 -41.88
C LEU A 94 11.07 5.44 -40.80
N ARG A 95 10.08 4.61 -41.17
CA ARG A 95 9.07 4.04 -40.26
C ARG A 95 9.62 3.27 -39.05
N GLY A 96 10.54 2.31 -39.26
CA GLY A 96 11.08 1.49 -38.16
C GLY A 96 11.91 2.33 -37.18
N ASN A 97 12.86 3.09 -37.72
CA ASN A 97 13.74 3.96 -36.93
C ASN A 97 12.98 5.05 -36.17
N ILE A 98 11.90 5.59 -36.75
CA ILE A 98 11.06 6.60 -36.10
C ILE A 98 10.30 5.99 -34.92
N GLY A 99 9.71 4.80 -35.07
CA GLY A 99 9.00 4.14 -33.98
C GLY A 99 9.91 3.86 -32.78
N GLU A 100 11.12 3.38 -33.03
CA GLU A 100 12.14 3.19 -31.98
C GLU A 100 12.61 4.51 -31.37
N MET A 101 12.77 5.56 -32.18
CA MET A 101 13.16 6.89 -31.72
C MET A 101 12.10 7.49 -30.78
N VAL A 102 10.82 7.43 -31.15
CA VAL A 102 9.72 7.92 -30.30
C VAL A 102 9.65 7.14 -29.00
N LEU A 103 9.77 5.81 -29.05
CA LEU A 103 9.82 4.97 -27.86
C LEU A 103 10.97 5.38 -26.94
N LYS A 104 12.16 5.55 -27.51
CA LYS A 104 13.35 5.99 -26.80
C LYS A 104 13.13 7.35 -26.14
N ASP A 105 12.60 8.32 -26.87
CA ASP A 105 12.41 9.68 -26.37
C ASP A 105 11.39 9.68 -25.22
N LEU A 106 10.27 8.95 -25.37
CA LEU A 106 9.25 8.81 -24.34
C LEU A 106 9.83 8.20 -23.04
N ILE A 107 10.56 7.10 -23.15
CA ILE A 107 11.18 6.45 -21.98
C ILE A 107 12.24 7.37 -21.34
N SER A 108 13.04 8.05 -22.16
CA SER A 108 14.15 8.90 -21.69
C SER A 108 13.66 10.16 -20.97
N GLN A 109 12.47 10.66 -21.30
CA GLN A 109 11.85 11.80 -20.63
C GLN A 109 11.25 11.42 -19.28
N ILE A 110 10.70 10.21 -19.14
CA ILE A 110 9.98 9.76 -17.93
C ILE A 110 10.93 9.16 -16.90
N PHE A 111 11.93 8.37 -17.34
CA PHE A 111 12.77 7.60 -16.43
C PHE A 111 14.23 8.06 -16.41
N PRO A 112 14.92 7.98 -15.26
CA PRO A 112 16.36 8.16 -15.22
C PRO A 112 17.06 7.00 -15.95
N LYS A 113 18.24 7.27 -16.52
CA LYS A 113 19.03 6.29 -17.31
C LYS A 113 19.33 4.98 -16.57
N SER A 114 19.31 4.97 -15.24
CA SER A 114 19.51 3.75 -14.43
C SER A 114 18.32 2.79 -14.50
N SER A 115 17.10 3.32 -14.69
CA SER A 115 15.82 2.60 -14.61
C SER A 115 15.39 1.94 -15.92
N TYR A 116 16.13 2.10 -17.00
CA TYR A 116 15.85 1.42 -18.26
C TYR A 116 17.14 1.04 -19.00
N LYS A 117 17.02 0.24 -20.05
CA LYS A 117 18.08 0.01 -21.02
C LYS A 117 17.45 -0.14 -22.40
N LEU A 118 17.95 0.63 -23.36
CA LEU A 118 17.55 0.52 -24.76
C LEU A 118 18.35 -0.60 -25.43
N GLN A 119 17.78 -1.21 -26.47
CA GLN A 119 18.45 -2.19 -27.31
C GLN A 119 19.05 -3.32 -26.46
N TYR A 120 18.26 -3.83 -25.52
CA TYR A 120 18.68 -4.83 -24.53
C TYR A 120 18.80 -6.19 -25.20
N THR A 121 19.95 -6.84 -25.04
CA THR A 121 20.25 -8.15 -25.62
C THR A 121 20.14 -9.22 -24.55
N PHE A 122 19.29 -10.21 -24.79
CA PHE A 122 19.12 -11.41 -23.95
C PHE A 122 20.23 -12.43 -24.22
N LYS A 123 20.34 -13.48 -23.40
CA LYS A 123 21.37 -14.51 -23.56
C LYS A 123 21.29 -15.24 -24.91
N SER A 124 20.09 -15.33 -25.49
CA SER A 124 19.89 -15.91 -26.83
C SER A 124 20.55 -15.10 -27.96
N GLY A 125 20.93 -13.85 -27.70
CA GLY A 125 21.35 -12.88 -28.72
C GLY A 125 20.18 -12.08 -29.31
N ASP A 126 18.93 -12.42 -28.97
CA ASP A 126 17.77 -11.61 -29.34
C ASP A 126 17.81 -10.25 -28.64
N LYS A 127 17.36 -9.21 -29.35
CA LYS A 127 17.45 -7.83 -28.90
C LYS A 127 16.09 -7.16 -28.91
N VAL A 128 15.66 -6.69 -27.75
CA VAL A 128 14.42 -5.91 -27.58
C VAL A 128 14.73 -4.41 -27.57
N ASP A 129 13.78 -3.60 -28.08
CA ASP A 129 14.00 -2.16 -28.24
C ASP A 129 14.21 -1.42 -26.93
N ALA A 130 13.49 -1.82 -25.88
CA ALA A 130 13.71 -1.31 -24.53
C ALA A 130 13.34 -2.33 -23.45
N VAL A 131 13.99 -2.19 -22.29
CA VAL A 131 13.54 -2.79 -21.03
C VAL A 131 13.43 -1.71 -19.97
N ILE A 132 12.32 -1.70 -19.22
CA ILE A 132 12.19 -0.92 -17.98
C ILE A 132 12.54 -1.83 -16.81
N LYS A 133 13.48 -1.40 -15.96
CA LYS A 133 13.89 -2.13 -14.78
C LYS A 133 12.96 -1.78 -13.63
N THR A 134 12.07 -2.71 -13.28
CA THR A 134 11.20 -2.56 -12.13
C THR A 134 11.72 -3.39 -10.97
N GLY A 135 11.21 -3.15 -9.76
CA GLY A 135 11.55 -4.01 -8.63
C GLY A 135 10.91 -5.41 -8.68
N ALA A 136 10.08 -5.73 -9.69
CA ALA A 136 9.51 -7.06 -9.91
C ALA A 136 10.21 -7.82 -11.06
N GLY A 137 11.05 -7.14 -11.85
CA GLY A 137 11.70 -7.71 -13.03
C GLY A 137 11.87 -6.69 -14.16
N LEU A 138 12.42 -7.15 -15.27
CA LEU A 138 12.57 -6.39 -16.51
C LEU A 138 11.25 -6.42 -17.27
N LEU A 139 10.66 -5.25 -17.57
CA LEU A 139 9.52 -5.13 -18.48
C LEU A 139 10.04 -4.91 -19.91
N PRO A 140 9.91 -5.88 -20.82
CA PRO A 140 10.30 -5.71 -22.22
C PRO A 140 9.26 -4.88 -22.98
N ILE A 141 9.75 -3.99 -23.84
CA ILE A 141 8.93 -3.15 -24.73
C ILE A 141 9.54 -3.23 -26.13
N ASP A 142 8.76 -3.74 -27.08
CA ASP A 142 9.17 -3.94 -28.47
C ASP A 142 8.27 -3.10 -29.39
N SER A 143 8.88 -2.27 -30.24
CA SER A 143 8.20 -1.42 -31.21
C SER A 143 7.92 -2.21 -32.48
N LYS A 144 6.65 -2.23 -32.90
CA LYS A 144 6.20 -2.86 -34.14
C LYS A 144 5.26 -1.94 -34.87
N PHE A 145 5.57 -1.68 -36.14
CA PHE A 145 4.77 -0.80 -36.98
C PHE A 145 4.19 -1.51 -38.21
N PRO A 146 3.05 -2.20 -38.06
CA PRO A 146 2.40 -2.98 -39.12
C PRO A 146 1.59 -2.08 -40.07
N LEU A 147 2.25 -1.06 -40.66
CA LEU A 147 1.56 0.00 -41.39
C LEU A 147 1.10 -0.42 -42.79
N GLU A 148 1.80 -1.32 -43.47
CA GLU A 148 1.56 -1.57 -44.90
C GLU A 148 0.18 -2.16 -45.18
N ASN A 149 -0.20 -3.22 -44.44
CA ASN A 149 -1.50 -3.85 -44.62
C ASN A 149 -2.63 -3.03 -43.99
N PHE A 150 -2.33 -2.21 -42.98
CA PHE A 150 -3.27 -1.22 -42.47
C PHE A 150 -3.57 -0.12 -43.51
N GLN A 151 -2.55 0.40 -44.21
CA GLN A 151 -2.74 1.38 -45.28
C GLN A 151 -3.62 0.83 -46.39
N LYS A 152 -3.36 -0.41 -46.84
CA LYS A 152 -4.19 -1.10 -47.83
C LYS A 152 -5.63 -1.21 -47.34
N LEU A 153 -5.83 -1.71 -46.12
CA LEU A 153 -7.14 -1.82 -45.46
C LEU A 153 -7.94 -0.50 -45.44
N VAL A 154 -7.29 0.62 -45.08
CA VAL A 154 -7.96 1.93 -44.98
C VAL A 154 -8.19 2.57 -46.36
N SER A 155 -7.33 2.29 -47.34
CA SER A 155 -7.43 2.84 -48.70
C SER A 155 -8.42 2.10 -49.61
N THR A 156 -8.79 0.87 -49.26
CA THR A 156 -9.68 0.02 -50.05
C THR A 156 -11.14 0.43 -49.86
N ILE A 157 -11.84 0.70 -50.96
CA ILE A 157 -13.24 1.13 -51.00
C ILE A 157 -14.18 -0.07 -51.28
N VAL A 158 -13.63 -1.19 -51.77
CA VAL A 158 -14.39 -2.41 -52.09
C VAL A 158 -14.52 -3.30 -50.84
N PRO A 159 -15.74 -3.55 -50.31
CA PRO A 159 -15.91 -4.27 -49.04
C PRO A 159 -15.28 -5.66 -49.00
N ALA A 160 -15.37 -6.42 -50.11
CA ALA A 160 -14.81 -7.78 -50.18
C ALA A 160 -13.27 -7.81 -50.08
N GLU A 161 -12.59 -6.80 -50.63
CA GLU A 161 -11.14 -6.65 -50.54
C GLU A 161 -10.72 -6.15 -49.14
N GLN A 162 -11.57 -5.31 -48.53
CA GLN A 162 -11.34 -4.79 -47.18
C GLN A 162 -11.27 -5.91 -46.14
N ASP A 163 -12.18 -6.89 -46.19
CA ASP A 163 -12.15 -8.05 -45.30
C ASP A 163 -10.90 -8.93 -45.51
N SER A 164 -10.43 -9.06 -46.75
CA SER A 164 -9.18 -9.77 -47.05
C SER A 164 -7.97 -9.07 -46.41
N PHE A 165 -7.86 -7.74 -46.58
CA PHE A 165 -6.79 -6.97 -45.96
C PHE A 165 -6.86 -6.95 -44.43
N ARG A 166 -8.07 -6.96 -43.84
CA ARG A 166 -8.23 -7.08 -42.39
C ARG A 166 -7.69 -8.41 -41.87
N LYS A 167 -7.95 -9.52 -42.57
CA LYS A 167 -7.40 -10.84 -42.20
C LYS A 167 -5.87 -10.88 -42.32
N ILE A 168 -5.31 -10.26 -43.35
CA ILE A 168 -3.85 -10.16 -43.54
C ILE A 168 -3.23 -9.31 -42.41
N PHE A 169 -3.80 -8.14 -42.12
CA PHE A 169 -3.37 -7.28 -41.02
C PHE A 169 -3.41 -8.04 -39.68
N ALA A 170 -4.51 -8.72 -39.37
CA ALA A 170 -4.65 -9.52 -38.17
C ALA A 170 -3.58 -10.61 -38.07
N ARG A 171 -3.27 -11.31 -39.17
CA ARG A 171 -2.20 -12.31 -39.20
C ARG A 171 -0.83 -11.71 -38.85
N ASP A 172 -0.52 -10.52 -39.37
CA ASP A 172 0.76 -9.86 -39.11
C ASP A 172 0.89 -9.45 -37.64
N ILE A 173 -0.19 -8.93 -37.04
CA ILE A 173 -0.25 -8.63 -35.61
C ILE A 173 0.01 -9.88 -34.78
N ARG A 174 -0.65 -11.00 -35.10
CA ARG A 174 -0.43 -12.27 -34.38
C ARG A 174 1.01 -12.74 -34.50
N ALA A 175 1.62 -12.62 -35.67
CA ALA A 175 3.02 -12.98 -35.87
C ALA A 175 3.95 -12.15 -34.97
N HIS A 176 3.72 -10.83 -34.87
CA HIS A 176 4.48 -9.97 -33.97
C HIS A 176 4.28 -10.35 -32.50
N VAL A 177 3.04 -10.56 -32.06
CA VAL A 177 2.72 -11.02 -30.71
C VAL A 177 3.46 -12.31 -30.36
N SER A 178 3.40 -13.32 -31.24
CA SER A 178 4.07 -14.61 -30.99
C SER A 178 5.60 -14.46 -30.92
N VAL A 179 6.19 -13.62 -31.77
CA VAL A 179 7.62 -13.34 -31.74
C VAL A 179 8.02 -12.66 -30.42
N ILE A 180 7.30 -11.62 -30.01
CA ILE A 180 7.56 -10.88 -28.76
C ILE A 180 7.44 -11.82 -27.57
N SER A 181 6.35 -12.59 -27.50
CA SER A 181 6.09 -13.53 -26.42
C SER A 181 7.24 -14.54 -26.29
N LYS A 182 7.66 -15.15 -27.40
CA LYS A 182 8.71 -16.17 -27.40
C LYS A 182 10.10 -15.62 -27.09
N LYS A 183 10.43 -14.42 -27.59
CA LYS A 183 11.80 -13.89 -27.51
C LYS A 183 12.08 -13.07 -26.26
N TYR A 184 11.05 -12.45 -25.67
CA TYR A 184 11.26 -11.40 -24.66
C TYR A 184 10.56 -11.67 -23.33
N ILE A 185 9.64 -12.63 -23.25
CA ILE A 185 9.05 -13.07 -21.98
C ILE A 185 9.86 -14.26 -21.47
N LEU A 186 10.95 -13.95 -20.76
CA LEU A 186 11.98 -14.88 -20.27
C LEU A 186 12.15 -14.72 -18.73
N PRO A 187 11.25 -15.31 -17.90
CA PRO A 187 11.37 -15.22 -16.44
C PRO A 187 12.71 -15.72 -15.89
N GLU A 188 13.36 -16.67 -16.56
CA GLU A 188 14.71 -17.17 -16.27
C GLU A 188 15.83 -16.14 -16.49
N GLU A 189 15.53 -15.09 -17.26
CA GLU A 189 16.37 -13.90 -17.43
C GLU A 189 15.81 -12.69 -16.66
N ASN A 190 14.95 -12.94 -15.66
CA ASN A 190 14.37 -11.94 -14.77
C ASN A 190 13.46 -10.92 -15.49
N THR A 191 12.79 -11.32 -16.57
CA THR A 191 11.70 -10.51 -17.14
C THR A 191 10.43 -10.69 -16.32
N LEU A 192 9.51 -9.73 -16.45
CA LEU A 192 8.12 -9.95 -16.07
C LEU A 192 7.51 -11.06 -16.93
N ASP A 193 6.37 -11.59 -16.49
CA ASP A 193 5.60 -12.61 -17.20
C ASP A 193 4.81 -12.05 -18.39
N PHE A 194 5.01 -10.77 -18.73
CA PHE A 194 4.41 -10.11 -19.87
C PHE A 194 5.37 -9.10 -20.54
N ALA A 195 5.03 -8.71 -21.76
CA ALA A 195 5.72 -7.66 -22.52
C ALA A 195 4.74 -6.65 -23.13
N LEU A 196 5.22 -5.45 -23.44
CA LEU A 196 4.45 -4.45 -24.18
C LEU A 196 4.84 -4.47 -25.65
N MET A 197 3.84 -4.49 -26.53
CA MET A 197 4.03 -4.28 -27.97
C MET A 197 3.64 -2.84 -28.31
N TYR A 198 4.64 -1.99 -28.49
CA TYR A 198 4.42 -0.58 -28.82
C TYR A 198 4.08 -0.41 -30.31
N ILE A 199 2.91 0.16 -30.58
CA ILE A 199 2.43 0.51 -31.91
C ILE A 199 2.54 2.03 -32.05
N PRO A 200 3.48 2.58 -32.84
CA PRO A 200 3.72 4.02 -32.94
C PRO A 200 2.68 4.75 -33.82
N SER A 201 1.41 4.38 -33.69
CA SER A 201 0.27 5.01 -34.34
C SER A 201 -1.01 4.69 -33.58
N GLU A 202 -1.71 5.74 -33.16
CA GLU A 202 -3.02 5.61 -32.51
C GLU A 202 -4.03 4.93 -33.44
N SER A 203 -4.11 5.32 -34.71
CA SER A 203 -5.05 4.73 -35.67
C SER A 203 -4.84 3.23 -35.88
N VAL A 204 -3.58 2.80 -35.97
CA VAL A 204 -3.26 1.37 -36.10
C VAL A 204 -3.61 0.63 -34.81
N PHE A 205 -3.28 1.21 -33.66
CA PHE A 205 -3.64 0.63 -32.37
C PHE A 205 -5.17 0.47 -32.22
N TYR A 206 -5.96 1.46 -32.62
CA TYR A 206 -7.42 1.37 -32.52
C TYR A 206 -8.00 0.23 -33.37
N GLU A 207 -7.46 -0.04 -34.57
CA GLU A 207 -7.91 -1.21 -35.37
C GLU A 207 -7.56 -2.53 -34.67
N VAL A 208 -6.38 -2.63 -34.05
CA VAL A 208 -6.00 -3.81 -33.24
C VAL A 208 -6.95 -3.96 -32.05
N ALA A 209 -7.17 -2.88 -31.30
CA ALA A 209 -8.01 -2.86 -30.10
C ALA A 209 -9.49 -3.15 -30.40
N ALA A 210 -9.99 -2.74 -31.56
CA ALA A 210 -11.35 -3.03 -32.02
C ALA A 210 -11.54 -4.51 -32.45
N THR A 211 -10.45 -5.24 -32.70
CA THR A 211 -10.51 -6.65 -33.10
C THR A 211 -10.36 -7.55 -31.87
N GLU A 212 -11.48 -7.97 -31.29
CA GLU A 212 -11.52 -8.72 -30.02
C GLU A 212 -10.64 -9.99 -30.02
N ASP A 213 -10.71 -10.80 -31.07
CA ASP A 213 -9.86 -12.00 -31.24
C ASP A 213 -8.36 -11.66 -31.22
N LEU A 214 -7.93 -10.52 -31.78
CA LEU A 214 -6.53 -10.10 -31.69
C LEU A 214 -6.13 -9.73 -30.27
N MET A 215 -6.98 -9.01 -29.54
CA MET A 215 -6.73 -8.63 -28.15
C MET A 215 -6.69 -9.86 -27.25
N GLU A 216 -7.57 -10.84 -27.48
CA GLU A 216 -7.55 -12.13 -26.79
C GLU A 216 -6.30 -12.94 -27.10
N PHE A 217 -5.90 -13.00 -28.37
CA PHE A 217 -4.66 -13.66 -28.77
C PHE A 217 -3.44 -13.00 -28.12
N ALA A 218 -3.36 -11.67 -28.12
CA ALA A 218 -2.28 -10.92 -27.49
C ALA A 218 -2.22 -11.19 -25.98
N ARG A 219 -3.35 -11.10 -25.29
CA ARG A 219 -3.48 -11.38 -23.86
C ARG A 219 -3.12 -12.82 -23.50
N SER A 220 -3.55 -13.82 -24.27
CA SER A 220 -3.19 -15.23 -24.02
C SER A 220 -1.70 -15.51 -24.23
N ASN A 221 -1.04 -14.73 -25.10
CA ASN A 221 0.41 -14.73 -25.28
C ASN A 221 1.16 -13.80 -24.29
N ARG A 222 0.44 -13.16 -23.35
CA ARG A 222 0.97 -12.20 -22.37
C ARG A 222 1.70 -11.02 -23.01
N VAL A 223 1.21 -10.59 -24.16
CA VAL A 223 1.69 -9.39 -24.87
C VAL A 223 0.56 -8.37 -24.85
N TYR A 224 0.86 -7.16 -24.41
CA TYR A 224 -0.12 -6.08 -24.33
C TYR A 224 0.20 -5.02 -25.39
N PRO A 225 -0.62 -4.91 -26.46
CA PRO A 225 -0.49 -3.84 -27.42
C PRO A 225 -0.72 -2.49 -26.73
N VAL A 226 0.13 -1.51 -27.04
CA VAL A 226 0.02 -0.14 -26.53
C VAL A 226 0.29 0.87 -27.63
N SER A 227 -0.53 1.90 -27.70
CA SER A 227 -0.33 3.13 -28.48
C SER A 227 0.60 4.10 -27.75
N PRO A 228 0.98 5.24 -28.35
CA PRO A 228 1.77 6.25 -27.66
C PRO A 228 1.09 6.79 -26.38
N ASN A 229 -0.22 7.03 -26.40
CA ASN A 229 -0.94 7.52 -25.21
C ASN A 229 -1.04 6.45 -24.12
N THR A 230 -1.38 5.22 -24.50
CA THR A 230 -1.52 4.13 -23.52
C THR A 230 -0.17 3.69 -22.96
N LEU A 231 0.90 3.75 -23.77
CA LEU A 231 2.27 3.56 -23.29
C LEU A 231 2.65 4.66 -22.29
N TYR A 232 2.40 5.94 -22.59
CA TYR A 232 2.66 7.04 -21.65
C TYR A 232 1.96 6.81 -20.32
N ALA A 233 0.67 6.45 -20.32
CA ALA A 233 -0.08 6.14 -19.11
C ALA A 233 0.50 4.94 -18.34
N ALA A 234 0.92 3.89 -19.04
CA ALA A 234 1.57 2.73 -18.43
C ALA A 234 2.91 3.09 -17.79
N LEU A 235 3.74 3.89 -18.47
CA LEU A 235 5.03 4.37 -17.96
C LEU A 235 4.84 5.27 -16.73
N GLN A 236 3.85 6.17 -16.74
CA GLN A 236 3.51 6.99 -15.57
C GLN A 236 3.08 6.15 -14.36
N THR A 237 2.28 5.12 -14.58
CA THR A 237 1.87 4.17 -13.52
C THR A 237 3.09 3.46 -12.92
N ILE A 238 4.05 3.05 -13.75
CA ILE A 238 5.31 2.45 -13.30
C ILE A 238 6.15 3.45 -12.51
N LEU A 239 6.24 4.71 -12.95
CA LEU A 239 6.97 5.77 -12.25
C LEU A 239 6.39 6.00 -10.84
N LEU A 240 5.07 6.10 -10.71
CA LEU A 240 4.40 6.22 -9.41
C LEU A 240 4.68 5.01 -8.50
N SER A 241 4.79 3.81 -9.06
CA SER A 241 5.19 2.62 -8.30
C SER A 241 6.61 2.76 -7.71
N PHE A 242 7.54 3.38 -8.44
CA PHE A 242 8.91 3.61 -7.96
C PHE A 242 8.93 4.63 -6.81
N GLU A 243 8.14 5.70 -6.92
CA GLU A 243 8.00 6.69 -5.86
C GLU A 243 7.38 6.08 -4.60
N GLY A 244 6.32 5.26 -4.76
CA GLY A 244 5.72 4.52 -3.66
C GLY A 244 6.72 3.63 -2.92
N LYS A 245 7.58 2.90 -3.64
CA LYS A 245 8.66 2.09 -3.03
C LYS A 245 9.68 2.94 -2.27
N LYS A 246 10.03 4.12 -2.78
CA LYS A 246 10.95 5.04 -2.11
C LYS A 246 10.34 5.57 -0.81
N ILE A 247 9.06 5.94 -0.84
CA ILE A 247 8.32 6.38 0.35
C ILE A 247 8.24 5.26 1.40
N GLU A 248 7.96 4.02 0.98
CA GLU A 248 7.95 2.85 1.87
C GLU A 248 9.30 2.66 2.56
N ALA A 249 10.40 2.77 1.83
CA ALA A 249 11.76 2.65 2.37
C ALA A 249 12.05 3.73 3.44
N HIS A 250 11.71 4.99 3.15
CA HIS A 250 11.86 6.09 4.11
C HIS A 250 10.97 5.92 5.34
N ALA A 251 9.73 5.46 5.18
CA ALA A 251 8.84 5.19 6.30
C ALA A 251 9.42 4.12 7.24
N LYS A 252 9.99 3.04 6.69
CA LYS A 252 10.69 2.00 7.48
C LYS A 252 11.85 2.58 8.29
N GLU A 253 12.61 3.50 7.70
CA GLU A 253 13.70 4.19 8.39
C GLU A 253 13.20 5.07 9.54
N VAL A 254 12.14 5.86 9.30
CA VAL A 254 11.50 6.68 10.35
C VAL A 254 11.01 5.80 11.50
N PHE A 255 10.32 4.68 11.22
CA PHE A 255 9.88 3.74 12.26
C PHE A 255 11.03 3.11 13.05
N ARG A 256 12.18 2.86 12.41
CA ARG A 256 13.38 2.37 13.09
C ARG A 256 13.91 3.43 14.07
N LEU A 257 13.96 4.70 13.65
CA LEU A 257 14.40 5.81 14.50
C LEU A 257 13.45 6.02 15.68
N LEU A 258 12.14 6.03 15.44
CA LEU A 258 11.12 6.17 16.49
C LEU A 258 11.21 5.04 17.54
N ARG A 259 11.47 3.79 17.12
CA ARG A 259 11.73 2.68 18.06
C ARG A 259 12.98 2.90 18.91
N GLY A 260 14.02 3.51 18.35
CA GLY A 260 15.21 3.94 19.09
C GLY A 260 14.86 4.96 20.17
N VAL A 261 14.15 6.02 19.79
CA VAL A 261 13.71 7.08 20.72
C VAL A 261 12.82 6.52 21.84
N GLN A 262 11.88 5.61 21.51
CA GLN A 262 11.04 4.96 22.51
C GLN A 262 11.86 4.18 23.55
N LYS A 263 12.90 3.46 23.10
CA LYS A 263 13.80 2.71 23.99
C LYS A 263 14.58 3.64 24.90
N ASP A 264 15.10 4.74 24.37
CA ASP A 264 15.86 5.72 25.16
C ASP A 264 14.97 6.46 26.15
N PHE A 265 13.74 6.77 25.76
CA PHE A 265 12.73 7.32 26.67
C PHE A 265 12.45 6.36 27.82
N SER A 266 12.19 5.08 27.55
CA SER A 266 11.95 4.06 28.59
C SER A 266 13.11 3.99 29.59
N LYS A 267 14.35 3.92 29.10
CA LYS A 267 15.54 3.91 29.97
C LYS A 267 15.65 5.18 30.82
N THR A 268 15.31 6.33 30.24
CA THR A 268 15.32 7.61 30.97
C THR A 268 14.25 7.62 32.05
N THR A 269 13.04 7.12 31.76
CA THR A 269 11.98 6.95 32.75
C THR A 269 12.42 6.02 33.89
N ASP A 270 13.02 4.87 33.60
CA ASP A 270 13.53 3.95 34.62
C ASP A 270 14.58 4.62 35.53
N GLY A 271 15.48 5.40 34.91
CA GLY A 271 16.48 6.20 35.63
C GLY A 271 15.84 7.27 36.53
N LEU A 272 14.82 7.98 36.05
CA LEU A 272 14.08 8.97 36.83
C LEU A 272 13.30 8.33 37.98
N THR A 273 12.68 7.16 37.76
CA THR A 273 12.00 6.40 38.81
C THR A 273 12.98 5.99 39.91
N THR A 274 14.16 5.50 39.52
CA THR A 274 15.23 5.13 40.46
C THR A 274 15.71 6.34 41.26
N LEU A 275 15.95 7.47 40.57
CA LEU A 275 16.34 8.72 41.22
C LEU A 275 15.28 9.22 42.21
N GLY A 276 14.00 9.17 41.82
CA GLY A 276 12.87 9.51 42.69
C GLY A 276 12.88 8.69 43.98
N SER A 277 13.10 7.37 43.88
CA SER A 277 13.22 6.50 45.05
C SER A 277 14.37 6.91 45.97
N HIS A 278 15.54 7.22 45.42
CA HIS A 278 16.68 7.69 46.20
C HIS A 278 16.40 9.03 46.90
N LEU A 279 15.74 9.98 46.23
CA LEU A 279 15.34 11.26 46.82
C LEU A 279 14.34 11.08 47.97
N THR A 280 13.32 10.21 47.80
CA THR A 280 12.37 9.88 48.88
C THR A 280 13.09 9.27 50.08
N ASN A 281 14.01 8.33 49.84
CA ASN A 281 14.79 7.70 50.92
C ASN A 281 15.67 8.72 51.65
N ALA A 282 16.33 9.62 50.93
CA ALA A 282 17.14 10.69 51.51
C ALA A 282 16.29 11.66 52.34
N TYR A 283 15.12 12.05 51.84
CA TYR A 283 14.16 12.89 52.56
C TYR A 283 13.69 12.24 53.87
N ASN A 284 13.31 10.96 53.82
CA ASN A 284 12.89 10.22 55.01
C ASN A 284 14.02 10.16 56.05
N LYS A 285 15.27 9.91 55.62
CA LYS A 285 16.43 9.90 56.52
C LYS A 285 16.73 11.27 57.13
N PHE A 286 16.60 12.33 56.34
CA PHE A 286 16.72 13.68 56.85
C PHE A 286 15.65 13.97 57.92
N SER A 287 14.40 13.57 57.69
CA SER A 287 13.31 13.73 58.67
C SER A 287 13.57 12.95 59.97
N ASP A 288 14.05 11.70 59.86
CA ASP A 288 14.46 10.89 61.02
C ASP A 288 15.54 11.60 61.86
N VAL A 289 16.59 12.12 61.20
CA VAL A 289 17.70 12.82 61.86
C VAL A 289 17.22 14.12 62.52
N GLN A 290 16.38 14.90 61.85
CA GLN A 290 15.83 16.13 62.40
C GLN A 290 14.99 15.84 63.66
N SER A 291 14.19 14.77 63.65
CA SER A 291 13.41 14.34 64.81
C SER A 291 14.30 13.96 66.00
N HIS A 292 15.33 13.14 65.77
CA HIS A 292 16.31 12.80 66.81
C HIS A 292 17.05 14.03 67.33
N PHE A 293 17.44 14.95 66.46
CA PHE A 293 18.10 16.19 66.86
C PHE A 293 17.21 17.03 67.78
N ASN A 294 15.92 17.19 67.43
CA ASN A 294 14.95 17.89 68.26
C ASN A 294 14.76 17.20 69.63
N GLN A 295 14.70 15.87 69.68
CA GLN A 295 14.61 15.11 70.93
C GLN A 295 15.85 15.28 71.81
N ILE A 296 17.05 15.30 71.22
CA ILE A 296 18.30 15.59 71.94
C ILE A 296 18.25 17.01 72.52
N GLY A 297 17.82 17.99 71.71
CA GLY A 297 17.64 19.37 72.17
C GLY A 297 16.67 19.46 73.35
N GLN A 298 15.51 18.79 73.28
CA GLN A 298 14.56 18.74 74.39
C GLN A 298 15.19 18.13 75.66
N LYS A 299 15.87 16.97 75.54
CA LYS A 299 16.55 16.33 76.69
C LYS A 299 17.60 17.23 77.32
N LEU A 300 18.37 17.96 76.51
CA LEU A 300 19.34 18.95 76.98
C LEU A 300 18.65 20.06 77.78
N SER A 301 17.58 20.65 77.25
CA SER A 301 16.80 21.67 77.96
C SER A 301 16.21 21.13 79.28
N SER A 302 15.62 19.93 79.27
CA SER A 302 15.08 19.32 80.49
C SER A 302 16.16 19.04 81.54
N SER A 303 17.35 18.61 81.11
CA SER A 303 18.49 18.39 82.02
C SER A 303 19.00 19.70 82.63
N HIS A 304 18.93 20.80 81.89
CA HIS A 304 19.33 22.12 82.37
C HIS A 304 18.36 22.66 83.43
N GLU A 305 17.05 22.48 83.22
CA GLU A 305 16.02 22.83 84.21
C GLU A 305 16.11 21.98 85.50
N LEU A 306 16.58 20.73 85.41
CA LEU A 306 16.83 19.87 86.57
C LEU A 306 18.09 20.27 87.34
N THR A 307 19.09 20.87 86.68
CA THR A 307 20.25 21.46 87.37
C THR A 307 19.90 22.78 88.06
N ASP A 308 19.15 23.68 87.42
CA ASP A 308 18.73 24.95 88.04
C ASP A 308 17.81 24.74 89.26
N ASN A 309 16.85 23.81 89.17
CA ASN A 309 15.96 23.51 90.31
C ASN A 309 16.66 22.81 91.49
N ASN A 310 17.83 22.20 91.28
CA ASN A 310 18.62 21.60 92.36
C ASN A 310 19.56 22.61 93.04
N GLU A 311 20.00 23.66 92.34
CA GLU A 311 20.72 24.78 92.97
C GLU A 311 19.81 25.60 93.90
N ASP A 312 18.54 25.81 93.51
CA ASP A 312 17.54 26.49 94.36
C ASP A 312 17.07 25.66 95.57
N LYS A 313 17.08 24.32 95.49
CA LYS A 313 16.75 23.46 96.65
C LYS A 313 17.91 23.28 97.63
N ASN A 314 19.16 23.31 97.16
CA ASN A 314 20.33 23.24 98.04
C ASN A 314 20.58 24.54 98.80
N SER A 315 20.17 25.70 98.28
CA SER A 315 20.26 26.98 98.98
C SER A 315 19.22 27.14 100.10
N LEU A 316 18.06 26.49 100.01
CA LEU A 316 17.02 26.48 101.06
C LEU A 316 17.25 25.43 102.17
N SER A 317 18.04 24.39 101.92
CA SER A 317 18.38 23.34 102.92
C SER A 317 19.58 23.70 103.81
N SER A 318 20.41 24.68 103.44
CA SER A 318 21.65 25.03 104.17
C SER A 318 21.44 26.05 105.31
N GLY A 319 20.22 26.53 105.56
CA GLY A 319 19.93 27.60 106.53
C GLY A 319 19.44 27.16 107.92
N ALA A 320 19.23 25.87 108.19
CA ALA A 320 18.48 25.43 109.38
C ALA A 320 19.29 24.67 110.46
N GLN A 321 20.60 24.47 110.33
CA GLN A 321 21.38 23.78 111.38
C GLN A 321 22.77 24.42 111.59
N SER A 322 22.83 25.46 112.44
CA SER A 322 24.05 25.86 113.17
C SER A 322 23.75 26.97 114.19
N LYS A 323 23.03 26.62 115.27
CA LYS A 323 23.12 27.30 116.57
C LYS A 323 22.82 26.25 117.65
N ASP A 324 23.81 25.43 117.96
CA ASP A 324 24.01 24.86 119.29
C ASP A 324 25.46 24.36 119.39
N LEU A 325 26.11 24.78 120.48
CA LEU A 325 27.45 24.47 121.01
C LEU A 325 28.64 25.28 120.46
#